data_AF-B3S8S0-F1
#
_entry.id   AF-B3S8S0-F1
#
_cell.length_a   1.000
_cell.length_b   1.000
_cell.length_c   1.000
_cell.angle_alpha   90.00
_cell.angle_beta   90.00
_cell.angle_gamma   90.00
#
_symmetry.space_group_name_H-M   'P 1'
#
loop_
_entity.id
_entity.type
_entity.pdbx_description
1 polymer ?
#
loop_
_entity_poly.entity_id
_entity_poly.type
_entity_poly.pdbx_seq_one_letter_code
_entity_poly.pdbx_strand_id
1 'polypeptide(L)' 'CYTGTGEYFRGSVATSESGKACVQWDSVSSPYNTRNYPHSQLNSNQCRNPGANRNRPWCYTSSKTAVWEYCSISAC' A
#
# COMPACT_ATOMS: atom_id res chain seq x y z
N CYS A 1 2.39 6.94 -12.43
CA CYS A 1 2.06 5.57 -12.86
C CYS A 1 2.96 4.57 -12.12
N TYR A 2 2.70 3.27 -12.16
CA TYR A 2 3.59 2.23 -11.61
C TYR A 2 4.03 1.25 -12.71
N THR A 3 5.23 0.69 -12.60
CA THR A 3 5.74 -0.33 -13.53
C THR A 3 5.66 -1.73 -12.91
N GLY A 4 5.45 -2.76 -13.74
CA GLY A 4 5.36 -4.16 -13.29
C GLY A 4 4.29 -4.35 -12.21
N THR A 5 4.68 -4.84 -11.03
CA THR A 5 3.78 -5.00 -9.86
C THR A 5 3.69 -3.75 -8.98
N GLY A 6 4.48 -2.72 -9.26
CA GLY A 6 4.58 -1.52 -8.43
C GLY A 6 5.32 -1.73 -7.10
N GLU A 7 6.16 -2.75 -6.98
CA GLU A 7 7.05 -2.95 -5.82
C GLU A 7 7.93 -1.72 -5.53
N TYR A 8 8.49 -1.14 -6.60
CA TYR A 8 9.33 0.06 -6.54
C TYR A 8 8.53 1.35 -6.67
N PHE A 9 7.20 1.29 -6.61
CA PHE A 9 6.38 2.50 -6.64
C PHE A 9 6.65 3.34 -5.39
N ARG A 10 6.99 4.61 -5.59
CA ARG A 10 7.29 5.60 -4.53
C ARG A 10 6.43 6.86 -4.61
N GLY A 11 5.31 6.79 -5.32
CA GLY A 11 4.37 7.90 -5.38
C GLY A 11 3.66 8.13 -4.05
N SER A 12 3.06 9.31 -3.92
CA SER A 12 2.38 9.79 -2.72
C SER A 12 0.89 9.46 -2.67
N VAL A 13 0.38 8.63 -3.58
CA VAL A 13 -1.04 8.23 -3.62
C VAL A 13 -1.41 7.52 -2.32
N ALA A 14 -2.50 7.96 -1.69
CA ALA A 14 -3.01 7.43 -0.42
C ALA A 14 -4.54 7.25 -0.46
N THR A 15 -5.06 6.91 -1.64
CA THR A 15 -6.49 6.67 -1.87
C THR A 15 -6.67 5.35 -2.60
N SER A 16 -7.62 4.53 -2.15
CA SER A 16 -7.98 3.28 -2.81
C SER A 16 -8.75 3.50 -4.11
N GLU A 17 -8.93 2.44 -4.89
CA GLU A 17 -9.72 2.45 -6.12
C GLU A 17 -11.20 2.78 -5.89
N SER A 18 -11.73 2.48 -4.70
CA SER A 18 -13.10 2.86 -4.31
C SER A 18 -13.21 4.28 -3.76
N GLY A 19 -12.11 5.03 -3.71
CA GLY A 19 -12.07 6.40 -3.18
C GLY A 19 -11.88 6.49 -1.67
N LYS A 20 -11.65 5.37 -0.96
CA LYS A 20 -11.41 5.39 0.49
C LYS A 20 -10.00 5.89 0.80
N ALA A 21 -9.88 6.66 1.88
CA ALA A 21 -8.59 7.08 2.40
C ALA A 21 -7.81 5.87 2.94
N CYS A 22 -6.53 5.79 2.58
CA CYS A 22 -5.64 4.78 3.13
C CYS A 22 -5.31 5.09 4.60
N VAL A 23 -5.14 4.05 5.40
CA VAL A 23 -4.64 4.12 6.79
C VAL A 23 -3.16 3.78 6.84
N GLN A 24 -2.49 4.20 7.92
CA GLN A 24 -1.06 3.95 8.07
C GLN A 24 -0.76 2.46 8.21
N TRP A 25 0.29 1.98 7.53
CA TRP A 25 0.68 0.56 7.55
C TRP A 25 0.91 0.04 8.97
N ASP A 26 1.65 0.81 9.78
CA ASP A 26 1.98 0.43 11.15
C ASP A 26 0.79 0.58 12.13
N SER A 27 -0.31 1.20 11.70
CA SER A 27 -1.55 1.27 12.49
C SER A 27 -2.40 0.00 12.39
N VAL A 28 -2.07 -0.90 11.46
CA VAL A 28 -2.79 -2.14 11.23
C VAL A 28 -2.02 -3.30 11.84
N SER A 29 -2.69 -4.12 12.65
CA SER A 29 -2.12 -5.37 13.14
C SER A 29 -1.99 -6.38 11.99
N SER A 30 -0.86 -6.33 11.29
CA SER A 30 -0.59 -7.10 10.07
C SER A 30 0.91 -7.40 9.92
N PRO A 31 1.28 -8.48 9.20
CA PRO A 31 2.69 -8.72 8.84
C PRO A 31 3.26 -7.66 7.89
N TYR A 32 2.44 -6.85 7.22
CA TYR A 32 2.89 -5.81 6.28
C TYR A 32 3.11 -4.47 7.00
N ASN A 33 4.26 -4.33 7.64
CA ASN A 33 4.64 -3.16 8.44
C ASN A 33 6.12 -2.78 8.19
N THR A 34 6.53 -1.61 8.68
CA THR A 34 7.89 -1.10 8.50
C THR A 34 8.98 -2.00 9.08
N ARG A 35 8.67 -2.77 10.13
CA ARG A 35 9.61 -3.71 10.75
C ARG A 35 9.90 -4.93 9.87
N ASN A 36 8.86 -5.50 9.26
CA ASN A 36 9.00 -6.69 8.41
C ASN A 36 9.41 -6.37 6.98
N TYR A 37 9.12 -5.14 6.51
CA TYR A 37 9.40 -4.70 5.15
C TYR A 37 10.12 -3.34 5.14
N PRO A 38 11.36 -3.24 5.67
CA PRO A 38 12.08 -1.98 5.83
C PRO A 38 12.39 -1.28 4.49
N HIS A 39 12.56 -2.06 3.41
CA HIS A 39 12.86 -1.53 2.07
C HIS A 39 11.62 -1.08 1.28
N SER A 40 10.42 -1.38 1.77
CA SER A 40 9.14 -1.06 1.10
C SER A 40 8.62 0.35 1.42
N GLN A 41 9.31 1.10 2.28
CA GLN A 41 8.97 2.47 2.68
C GLN A 41 7.51 2.62 3.12
N LEU A 42 7.10 1.80 4.10
CA LEU A 42 5.74 1.77 4.65
C LEU A 42 5.49 2.83 5.72
N ASN A 43 6.26 3.93 5.71
CA ASN A 43 6.37 4.90 6.80
C ASN A 43 5.11 5.78 7.01
N SER A 44 4.04 5.55 6.25
CA SER A 44 2.83 6.38 6.27
C SER A 44 1.61 5.56 5.80
N ASN A 45 0.65 6.18 5.12
CA ASN A 45 -0.54 5.54 4.54
C ASN A 45 -0.48 5.43 3.01
N GLN A 46 0.69 5.62 2.42
CA GLN A 46 0.85 5.63 0.97
C GLN A 46 0.71 4.22 0.38
N CYS A 47 0.19 4.16 -0.84
CA CYS A 47 0.06 2.94 -1.61
C CYS A 47 1.41 2.30 -1.90
N ARG A 48 1.56 1.03 -1.54
CA ARG A 48 2.80 0.26 -1.72
C ARG A 48 2.46 -1.17 -2.09
N ASN A 49 3.46 -1.90 -2.55
CA ASN A 49 3.36 -3.34 -2.76
C ASN A 49 4.59 -4.02 -2.15
N PRO A 50 4.58 -4.25 -0.82
CA PRO A 50 5.74 -4.81 -0.14
C PRO A 50 6.10 -6.18 -0.72
N GLY A 51 7.36 -6.37 -1.11
CA GLY A 51 7.88 -7.65 -1.64
C GLY A 51 7.17 -8.17 -2.90
N ALA A 52 6.58 -7.28 -3.70
CA ALA A 52 5.81 -7.65 -4.90
C ALA A 52 4.71 -8.70 -4.64
N ASN A 53 4.19 -8.77 -3.41
CA ASN A 53 3.24 -9.82 -2.98
C ASN A 53 1.91 -9.79 -3.77
N ARG A 54 1.65 -8.72 -4.52
CA ARG A 54 0.45 -8.55 -5.34
C ARG A 54 0.75 -7.98 -6.71
N ASN A 55 -0.27 -7.89 -7.56
CA ASN A 55 -0.15 -7.43 -8.94
C ASN A 55 -0.05 -5.91 -9.10
N ARG A 56 -0.47 -5.12 -8.10
CA ARG A 56 -0.46 -3.66 -8.14
C ARG A 56 -0.37 -3.04 -6.74
N PRO A 57 0.06 -1.77 -6.61
CA PRO A 57 0.08 -1.06 -5.33
C PRO A 57 -1.27 -1.07 -4.64
N TRP A 58 -1.25 -1.26 -3.33
CA TRP A 58 -2.43 -1.35 -2.49
C TRP A 58 -2.18 -0.63 -1.16
N CYS A 59 -3.22 -0.45 -0.38
CA CYS A 59 -3.14 0.10 0.97
C CYS A 59 -4.23 -0.50 1.85
N TYR A 60 -4.09 -0.31 3.16
CA TYR A 60 -5.19 -0.58 4.09
C TYR A 60 -6.21 0.55 4.06
N THR A 61 -7.49 0.23 4.09
CA THR A 61 -8.60 1.19 4.19
C THR A 61 -9.26 1.18 5.57
N SER A 62 -8.99 0.15 6.38
CA SER A 62 -9.46 0.05 7.78
C SER A 62 -8.44 -0.68 8.63
N SER A 63 -7.96 -0.04 9.71
CA SER A 63 -7.02 -0.63 10.66
C SER A 63 -7.65 -1.66 11.59
N LYS A 64 -8.94 -1.50 11.92
CA LYS A 64 -9.68 -2.38 12.85
C LYS A 64 -9.86 -3.80 12.31
N THR A 65 -9.97 -3.93 11.00
CA THR A 65 -10.29 -5.20 10.32
C THR A 65 -9.22 -5.63 9.32
N ALA A 66 -8.09 -4.89 9.26
CA ALA A 66 -7.03 -5.08 8.27
C ALA A 66 -7.56 -5.20 6.82
N VAL A 67 -8.66 -4.48 6.53
CA VAL A 67 -9.23 -4.44 5.18
C VAL A 67 -8.32 -3.59 4.32
N TRP A 68 -8.00 -4.11 3.15
CA TRP A 68 -7.15 -3.49 2.17
C TRP A 68 -7.87 -3.40 0.84
N GLU A 69 -7.44 -2.46 0.02
CA GLU A 69 -7.90 -2.31 -1.35
C GLU A 69 -6.73 -1.90 -2.23
N TYR A 70 -6.86 -2.16 -3.52
CA TYR A 70 -5.91 -1.64 -4.48
C TYR A 70 -6.04 -0.14 -4.63
N CYS A 71 -4.96 0.51 -5.04
CA CYS A 71 -4.96 1.95 -5.22
C CYS A 71 -5.29 2.35 -6.66
N SER A 72 -5.91 3.53 -6.80
CA SER A 72 -6.21 4.12 -8.10
C SER A 72 -4.96 4.72 -8.73
N ILE A 73 -4.09 3.85 -9.26
CA ILE A 73 -2.83 4.22 -9.90
C ILE A 73 -2.81 3.55 -11.27
N SER A 74 -2.57 4.30 -12.32
CA SER A 74 -2.42 3.74 -13.67
C SER A 74 -1.05 3.07 -13.82
N ALA A 75 -0.99 1.98 -14.60
CA ALA A 75 0.27 1.42 -15.05
C ALA A 75 1.01 2.43 -15.95
N CYS A 76 2.35 2.39 -15.89
CA CYS A 76 3.18 2.89 -16.97
C CYS A 76 3.31 1.74 -17.99
#